data_AF-Q1YRI2-F1
#
_entry.id   AF-Q1YRI2-F1
#
_cell.length_a   1.000
_cell.length_b   1.000
_cell.length_c   1.000
_cell.angle_alpha   90.00
_cell.angle_beta   90.00
_cell.angle_gamma   90.00
#
_symmetry.space_group_name_H-M   'P 1'
#
loop_
_entity.id
_entity.type
_entity.pdbx_description
1 polymer ?
#
loop_
_entity_poly.entity_id
_entity_poly.type
_entity_poly.pdbx_seq_one_letter_code
_entity_poly.pdbx_strand_id
1 'polypeptide(L)'
;MLVACVTNVHDNIKTSQTLEKDLPVIDQKRPLPDDFFKDWKQREALAEGMIPIIGKLYRERNVSTYMYGNSMVNKSVTDLMKFHRRVRQVEQNELSEFDSSPMIDAIARLHLGPAHIDLGKMVVKFKSIGNGRSVDEFVADELKDIVGSDVKPLPQPQDVVLYGFGRIGRLVARILIDKAGGGDVLRLRAIVIRKGKIANDLEKRAALLRRDSVHGSFKGTIRVLEEENTLVINGNPVKVIYANSPEEIDYTEYGINNALIVDNTGVWKDNAGLGGHLRPGASKVLLTAPAGDDIPNIVFGVNDGEITPEREIISAASCTTNAIVPVLKCLLDEYGINSGHVETVHAYTNDQNLIDNYHKGDRRGRSAALNMVLTSTGAAKAVAKVIPQLKGKLTGNAIRVPTPNVSMAILNLQLGRDTSVEELNEFMRQKALHSELQQQIGYTISTEAVSTDFVGSRQACVYDSQATIVEGNSCVLYCWYDNEFGYSCQVVRCLEKFAGVSWPSYPSVLQPV
;
A
#
# COMPACT_ATOMS: atom_id res chain seq x y z
N MET A 1 -13.31 -32.65 37.91
CA MET A 1 -11.99 -33.33 37.83
C MET A 1 -11.34 -32.84 36.54
N LEU A 2 -10.25 -32.10 36.47
CA LEU A 2 -9.26 -31.67 37.46
C LEU A 2 -9.18 -30.13 37.49
N VAL A 3 -9.06 -29.60 38.70
CA VAL A 3 -8.59 -28.27 39.04
C VAL A 3 -7.17 -28.46 39.57
N ALA A 4 -6.18 -27.70 39.08
CA ALA A 4 -4.95 -27.37 39.81
C ALA A 4 -4.21 -26.26 39.02
N CYS A 5 -4.09 -25.03 39.53
CA CYS A 5 -3.17 -24.56 40.57
C CYS A 5 -1.80 -24.17 39.98
N VAL A 6 -1.57 -22.86 39.80
CA VAL A 6 -0.22 -22.29 39.85
C VAL A 6 -0.31 -21.00 40.69
N THR A 7 0.43 -21.04 41.78
CA THR A 7 0.57 -20.06 42.85
C THR A 7 1.51 -18.92 42.48
N ASN A 8 1.20 -17.74 43.04
CA ASN A 8 2.08 -16.58 43.18
C ASN A 8 3.45 -16.93 43.77
N VAL A 9 4.51 -16.31 43.23
CA VAL A 9 5.76 -16.04 43.95
C VAL A 9 6.17 -14.59 43.68
N HIS A 10 6.37 -13.88 44.79
CA HIS A 10 6.75 -12.48 44.89
C HIS A 10 8.23 -12.21 44.53
N ASP A 11 8.45 -10.99 44.02
CA ASP A 11 9.52 -10.04 44.34
C ASP A 11 10.98 -10.53 44.46
N ASN A 12 11.81 -10.06 43.53
CA ASN A 12 13.15 -9.52 43.81
C ASN A 12 13.78 -8.92 42.54
N ILE A 13 13.68 -7.60 42.34
CA ILE A 13 14.60 -6.88 41.45
C ILE A 13 15.22 -5.73 42.24
N LYS A 14 16.53 -5.88 42.49
CA LYS A 14 17.39 -4.85 43.06
C LYS A 14 17.73 -3.82 41.99
N THR A 15 17.75 -2.59 42.45
CA THR A 15 18.18 -1.34 41.85
C THR A 15 19.55 -1.39 41.16
N SER A 16 19.62 -0.82 39.96
CA SER A 16 20.85 -0.29 39.34
C SER A 16 20.49 0.95 38.50
N GLN A 17 20.63 2.12 39.12
CA GLN A 17 20.86 3.43 38.49
C GLN A 17 22.27 3.41 37.86
N THR A 18 22.65 4.08 36.77
CA THR A 18 22.06 5.04 35.82
C THR A 18 23.12 5.18 34.71
N LEU A 19 22.72 5.48 33.48
CA LEU A 19 23.45 6.38 32.58
C LEU A 19 22.45 6.89 31.54
N GLU A 20 21.86 8.04 31.86
CA GLU A 20 20.82 8.74 31.13
C GLU A 20 21.33 9.31 29.79
N LYS A 21 20.56 9.03 28.73
CA LYS A 21 20.30 9.97 27.62
C LYS A 21 18.89 9.72 27.10
N ASP A 22 17.91 9.80 27.99
CA ASP A 22 16.49 9.79 27.60
C ASP A 22 16.08 11.23 27.29
N LEU A 23 15.87 11.52 26.00
CA LEU A 23 14.99 12.62 25.60
C LEU A 23 13.58 12.28 26.15
N PRO A 24 12.92 13.16 26.90
CA PRO A 24 11.65 12.83 27.53
C PRO A 24 10.60 12.60 26.43
N VAL A 25 10.15 11.35 26.30
CA VAL A 25 8.91 11.02 25.59
C VAL A 25 7.78 11.55 26.47
N ILE A 26 7.27 12.73 26.15
CA ILE A 26 6.15 13.32 26.87
C ILE A 26 4.90 12.53 26.48
N ASP A 27 4.46 11.60 27.33
CA ASP A 27 3.12 11.00 27.29
C ASP A 27 2.09 12.11 27.61
N GLN A 28 1.82 12.98 26.63
CA GLN A 28 0.78 13.99 26.76
C GLN A 28 -0.56 13.23 26.71
N LYS A 29 -1.29 13.21 27.81
CA LYS A 29 -2.67 12.73 27.86
C LYS A 29 -3.63 13.91 27.80
N ARG A 30 -4.68 13.78 26.97
CA ARG A 30 -5.57 14.89 26.63
C ARG A 30 -6.34 15.17 27.88
N PRO A 31 -6.42 16.44 28.30
CA PRO A 31 -7.35 16.80 29.34
C PRO A 31 -8.71 16.23 28.98
N LEU A 32 -9.33 15.53 29.92
CA LEU A 32 -10.67 15.01 29.73
C LEU A 32 -11.58 16.22 29.45
N PRO A 33 -12.37 16.20 28.36
CA PRO A 33 -13.28 17.29 28.09
C PRO A 33 -14.37 17.31 29.18
N ASP A 34 -14.76 18.51 29.60
CA ASP A 34 -15.86 18.69 30.56
C ASP A 34 -17.19 18.11 30.04
N ASP A 35 -17.36 18.09 28.71
CA ASP A 35 -18.49 17.46 28.01
C ASP A 35 -17.99 16.73 26.75
N PHE A 36 -18.02 15.39 26.79
CA PHE A 36 -17.59 14.54 25.69
C PHE A 36 -18.42 14.70 24.41
N PHE A 37 -19.73 14.90 24.53
CA PHE A 37 -20.60 15.02 23.35
C PHE A 37 -20.36 16.36 22.66
N LYS A 38 -20.22 17.44 23.44
CA LYS A 38 -19.88 18.76 22.93
C LYS A 38 -18.49 18.78 22.28
N ASP A 39 -17.47 18.19 22.91
CA ASP A 39 -16.13 18.05 22.31
C ASP A 39 -16.20 17.28 20.99
N TRP A 40 -16.92 16.15 20.98
CA TRP A 40 -17.09 15.35 19.78
C TRP A 40 -17.76 16.14 18.65
N LYS A 41 -18.82 16.90 18.95
CA LYS A 41 -19.52 17.74 17.97
C LYS A 41 -18.65 18.87 17.41
N GLN A 42 -17.80 19.47 18.22
CA GLN A 42 -16.85 20.48 17.74
C GLN A 42 -15.80 19.87 16.81
N ARG A 43 -15.28 18.69 17.16
CA ARG A 43 -14.32 17.95 16.32
C ARG A 43 -14.94 17.46 15.02
N GLU A 44 -16.20 17.02 15.06
CA GLU A 44 -16.99 16.65 13.89
C GLU A 44 -17.10 17.84 12.93
N ALA A 45 -17.44 19.04 13.44
CA ALA A 45 -17.54 20.25 12.63
C ALA A 45 -16.21 20.67 12.00
N LEU A 46 -15.09 20.54 12.72
CA LEU A 46 -13.75 20.80 12.18
C LEU A 46 -13.39 19.81 11.07
N ALA A 47 -13.63 18.51 11.29
CA ALA A 47 -13.40 17.49 10.27
C ALA A 47 -14.28 17.69 9.02
N GLU A 48 -15.52 18.13 9.19
CA GLU A 48 -16.38 18.54 8.08
C GLU A 48 -15.81 19.73 7.30
N GLY A 49 -15.32 20.77 8.00
CA GLY A 49 -14.69 21.94 7.38
C GLY A 49 -13.42 21.62 6.58
N MET A 50 -12.66 20.59 6.97
CA MET A 50 -11.46 20.18 6.25
C MET A 50 -11.74 19.51 4.90
N ILE A 51 -12.87 18.79 4.74
CA ILE A 51 -13.16 17.98 3.55
C ILE A 51 -13.16 18.82 2.25
N PRO A 52 -13.87 19.96 2.17
CA PRO A 52 -13.85 20.81 0.97
C PRO A 52 -12.45 21.32 0.62
N ILE A 53 -11.65 21.67 1.63
CA ILE A 53 -10.30 22.20 1.46
C ILE A 53 -9.39 21.12 0.86
N ILE A 54 -9.40 19.93 1.45
CA ILE A 54 -8.65 18.76 0.96
C ILE A 54 -9.05 18.44 -0.48
N GLY A 55 -10.36 18.42 -0.77
CA GLY A 55 -10.87 18.16 -2.12
C GLY A 55 -10.45 19.22 -3.14
N LYS A 56 -10.37 20.49 -2.73
CA LYS A 56 -9.90 21.60 -3.59
C LYS A 56 -8.41 21.48 -3.90
N LEU A 57 -7.58 21.32 -2.86
CA LEU A 57 -6.13 21.13 -2.99
C LEU A 57 -5.79 19.95 -3.92
N TYR A 58 -6.48 18.83 -3.77
CA TYR A 58 -6.26 17.65 -4.60
C TYR A 58 -6.64 17.88 -6.07
N ARG A 59 -7.83 18.43 -6.35
CA ARG A 59 -8.34 18.58 -7.73
C ARG A 59 -7.68 19.71 -8.50
N GLU A 60 -7.39 20.84 -7.84
CA GLU A 60 -6.91 22.05 -8.52
C GLU A 60 -5.40 22.16 -8.54
N ARG A 61 -4.69 21.54 -7.58
CA ARG A 61 -3.24 21.67 -7.41
C ARG A 61 -2.49 20.34 -7.37
N ASN A 62 -3.19 19.21 -7.46
CA ASN A 62 -2.60 17.88 -7.25
C ASN A 62 -1.84 17.77 -5.91
N VAL A 63 -2.30 18.48 -4.88
CA VAL A 63 -1.75 18.39 -3.52
C VAL A 63 -2.55 17.32 -2.77
N SER A 64 -1.92 16.18 -2.50
CA SER A 64 -2.53 15.09 -1.75
C SER A 64 -2.17 15.20 -0.28
N THR A 65 -3.17 15.20 0.59
CA THR A 65 -2.97 15.28 2.04
C THR A 65 -3.07 13.91 2.70
N TYR A 66 -2.24 13.73 3.73
CA TYR A 66 -2.10 12.47 4.46
C TYR A 66 -2.14 12.69 5.97
N MET A 67 -2.50 11.65 6.69
CA MET A 67 -2.44 11.54 8.14
C MET A 67 -1.61 10.30 8.48
N TYR A 68 -0.32 10.50 8.76
CA TYR A 68 0.64 9.42 9.00
C TYR A 68 0.57 8.34 7.91
N GLY A 69 0.71 8.78 6.66
CA GLY A 69 0.68 7.93 5.47
C GLY A 69 -0.72 7.52 4.98
N ASN A 70 -1.78 7.78 5.74
CA ASN A 70 -3.16 7.51 5.32
C ASN A 70 -3.71 8.70 4.55
N SER A 71 -4.08 8.49 3.28
CA SER A 71 -4.64 9.56 2.46
C SER A 71 -5.97 10.08 3.00
N MET A 72 -6.08 11.40 3.13
CA MET A 72 -7.28 12.11 3.62
C MET A 72 -8.25 12.47 2.48
N VAL A 73 -7.87 12.23 1.23
CA VAL A 73 -8.69 12.51 0.04
C VAL A 73 -9.85 11.52 -0.06
N ASN A 74 -11.04 12.02 -0.45
CA ASN A 74 -12.27 11.25 -0.60
C ASN A 74 -12.68 10.47 0.67
N LYS A 75 -12.43 11.04 1.85
CA LYS A 75 -12.77 10.44 3.14
C LYS A 75 -13.99 11.08 3.78
N SER A 76 -14.73 10.28 4.54
CA SER A 76 -15.83 10.79 5.36
C SER A 76 -15.30 11.54 6.59
N VAL A 77 -16.16 12.34 7.22
CA VAL A 77 -15.86 13.04 8.48
C VAL A 77 -15.35 12.03 9.53
N THR A 78 -16.06 10.91 9.70
CA THR A 78 -15.70 9.86 10.64
C THR A 78 -14.38 9.18 10.31
N ASP A 79 -14.04 9.01 9.02
CA ASP A 79 -12.74 8.46 8.64
C ASP A 79 -11.60 9.40 9.03
N LEU A 80 -11.75 10.70 8.81
CA LEU A 80 -10.75 11.68 9.25
C LEU A 80 -10.58 11.66 10.77
N MET A 81 -11.67 11.62 11.54
CA MET A 81 -11.61 11.53 13.00
C MET A 81 -10.95 10.22 13.48
N LYS A 82 -11.20 9.10 12.79
CA LYS A 82 -10.55 7.81 13.07
C LYS A 82 -9.04 7.88 12.79
N PHE A 83 -8.60 8.56 11.74
CA PHE A 83 -7.17 8.74 11.48
C PHE A 83 -6.48 9.51 12.60
N HIS A 84 -7.08 10.60 13.09
CA HIS A 84 -6.55 11.32 14.26
C HIS A 84 -6.45 10.41 15.48
N ARG A 85 -7.49 9.61 15.75
CA ARG A 85 -7.48 8.63 16.86
C ARG A 85 -6.39 7.57 16.70
N ARG A 86 -6.18 7.06 15.49
CA ARG A 86 -5.14 6.06 15.21
C ARG A 86 -3.76 6.63 15.50
N VAL A 87 -3.47 7.86 15.08
CA VAL A 87 -2.19 8.52 15.37
C VAL A 87 -1.89 8.51 16.87
N ARG A 88 -2.87 8.80 17.72
CA ARG A 88 -2.70 8.73 19.18
C ARG A 88 -2.25 7.37 19.68
N GLN A 89 -2.77 6.30 19.08
CA GLN A 89 -2.44 4.94 19.45
C GLN A 89 -1.02 4.56 19.03
N VAL A 90 -0.57 5.00 17.85
CA VAL A 90 0.71 4.56 17.27
C VAL A 90 1.88 5.52 17.52
N GLU A 91 1.63 6.78 17.84
CA GLU A 91 2.66 7.82 18.06
C GLU A 91 2.72 8.34 19.49
N GLN A 92 1.85 7.86 20.38
CA GLN A 92 1.71 8.39 21.75
C GLN A 92 1.54 9.93 21.77
N ASN A 93 0.99 10.49 20.70
CA ASN A 93 0.86 11.93 20.51
C ASN A 93 -0.61 12.32 20.30
N GLU A 94 -1.01 13.43 20.89
CA GLU A 94 -2.39 13.90 20.95
C GLU A 94 -2.77 14.78 19.78
N LEU A 95 -2.70 14.20 18.60
CA LEU A 95 -3.19 14.88 17.43
C LEU A 95 -4.72 14.97 17.49
N SER A 96 -5.27 16.17 17.32
CA SER A 96 -6.70 16.42 17.22
C SER A 96 -7.03 17.29 16.03
N GLU A 97 -8.31 17.32 15.68
CA GLU A 97 -8.87 18.14 14.61
C GLU A 97 -8.70 19.64 14.92
N PHE A 98 -8.59 20.02 16.19
CA PHE A 98 -8.26 21.39 16.62
C PHE A 98 -6.85 21.81 16.21
N ASP A 99 -5.93 20.85 16.08
CA ASP A 99 -4.55 21.13 15.70
C ASP A 99 -4.36 21.08 14.17
N SER A 100 -5.06 20.17 13.50
CA SER A 100 -4.93 19.96 12.06
C SER A 100 -5.77 20.94 11.23
N SER A 101 -6.90 21.42 11.73
CA SER A 101 -7.74 22.38 11.01
C SER A 101 -7.02 23.71 10.72
N PRO A 102 -6.37 24.39 11.68
CA PRO A 102 -5.64 25.62 11.39
C PRO A 102 -4.47 25.40 10.42
N MET A 103 -3.82 24.24 10.51
CA MET A 103 -2.70 23.87 9.65
C MET A 103 -3.15 23.70 8.19
N ILE A 104 -4.28 23.01 7.94
CA ILE A 104 -4.79 22.84 6.58
C ILE A 104 -5.33 24.15 6.00
N ASP A 105 -5.90 25.03 6.83
CA ASP A 105 -6.30 26.38 6.42
C ASP A 105 -5.09 27.20 5.96
N ALA A 106 -3.99 27.17 6.71
CA ALA A 106 -2.75 27.84 6.33
C ALA A 106 -2.16 27.29 5.02
N ILE A 107 -2.13 25.96 4.86
CA ILE A 107 -1.72 25.30 3.60
C ILE A 107 -2.58 25.79 2.42
N ALA A 108 -3.90 25.90 2.62
CA ALA A 108 -4.83 26.29 1.57
C ALA A 108 -4.74 27.76 1.14
N ARG A 109 -4.15 28.63 1.96
CA ARG A 109 -3.88 30.04 1.60
C ARG A 109 -2.66 30.17 0.68
N LEU A 110 -1.78 29.17 0.66
CA LEU A 110 -0.60 29.18 -0.19
C LEU A 110 -0.93 28.72 -1.61
N HIS A 111 -0.25 29.32 -2.58
CA HIS A 111 -0.26 28.84 -3.96
C HIS A 111 0.77 27.71 -4.10
N LEU A 112 0.37 26.46 -3.87
CA LEU A 112 1.29 25.33 -3.87
C LEU A 112 1.31 24.60 -5.21
N GLY A 113 2.51 24.14 -5.59
CA GLY A 113 2.69 23.14 -6.64
C GLY A 113 2.33 21.72 -6.18
N PRO A 114 2.30 20.75 -7.11
CA PRO A 114 1.94 19.36 -6.84
C PRO A 114 2.85 18.70 -5.79
N ALA A 115 2.26 18.11 -4.75
CA ALA A 115 3.01 17.52 -3.64
C ALA A 115 2.19 16.53 -2.80
N HIS A 116 2.88 15.74 -1.99
CA HIS A 116 2.29 14.99 -0.88
C HIS A 116 2.58 15.71 0.44
N ILE A 117 1.55 15.96 1.25
CA ILE A 117 1.70 16.63 2.55
C ILE A 117 1.07 15.78 3.64
N ASP A 118 1.89 15.25 4.55
CA ASP A 118 1.43 14.56 5.76
C ASP A 118 1.10 15.58 6.84
N LEU A 119 -0.16 16.00 6.87
CA LEU A 119 -0.71 16.98 7.79
C LEU A 119 -0.48 16.59 9.25
N GLY A 120 -0.59 15.29 9.56
CA GLY A 120 -0.35 14.80 10.91
C GLY A 120 1.07 15.10 11.37
N LYS A 121 2.06 14.69 10.58
CA LYS A 121 3.47 14.96 10.87
C LYS A 121 3.81 16.45 10.88
N MET A 122 3.20 17.25 9.99
CA MET A 122 3.35 18.71 9.99
C MET A 122 2.93 19.32 11.33
N VAL A 123 1.79 18.90 11.86
CA VAL A 123 1.31 19.37 13.17
C VAL A 123 2.23 18.93 14.30
N VAL A 124 2.71 17.69 14.29
CA VAL A 124 3.67 17.19 15.31
C VAL A 124 4.98 17.98 15.27
N LYS A 125 5.49 18.23 14.06
CA LYS A 125 6.69 19.05 13.84
C LYS A 125 6.46 20.48 14.33
N PHE A 126 5.31 21.09 14.06
CA PHE A 126 4.97 22.42 14.57
C PHE A 126 4.91 22.45 16.10
N LYS A 127 4.28 21.46 16.75
CA LYS A 127 4.20 21.39 18.22
C LYS A 127 5.57 21.23 18.90
N SER A 128 6.52 20.54 18.25
CA SER A 128 7.85 20.28 18.80
C SER A 128 8.88 21.39 18.53
N ILE A 129 8.88 21.96 17.33
CA ILE A 129 9.92 22.93 16.88
C ILE A 129 9.35 24.24 16.30
N GLY A 130 8.07 24.51 16.53
CA GLY A 130 7.43 25.77 16.11
C GLY A 130 8.12 27.01 16.68
N ASN A 131 8.68 26.91 17.90
CA ASN A 131 9.52 27.93 18.55
C ASN A 131 8.96 29.37 18.49
N GLY A 132 7.67 29.54 18.77
CA GLY A 132 7.01 30.85 18.82
C GLY A 132 6.52 31.40 17.48
N ARG A 133 6.71 30.68 16.37
CA ARG A 133 6.13 31.02 15.06
C ARG A 133 4.62 30.81 15.04
N SER A 134 3.93 31.61 14.24
CA SER A 134 2.55 31.32 13.85
C SER A 134 2.48 30.09 12.94
N VAL A 135 1.30 29.47 12.85
CA VAL A 135 1.06 28.34 11.94
C VAL A 135 1.34 28.73 10.49
N ASP A 136 0.92 29.93 10.07
CA ASP A 136 1.13 30.43 8.72
C ASP A 136 2.64 30.58 8.38
N GLU A 137 3.44 31.15 9.29
CA GLU A 137 4.89 31.28 9.10
C GLU A 137 5.59 29.91 9.02
N PHE A 138 5.17 28.96 9.86
CA PHE A 138 5.73 27.61 9.84
C PHE A 138 5.43 26.89 8.52
N VAL A 139 4.17 26.92 8.06
CA VAL A 139 3.76 26.25 6.82
C VAL A 139 4.46 26.90 5.61
N ALA A 140 4.57 28.23 5.58
CA ALA A 140 5.26 28.93 4.49
C ALA A 140 6.75 28.57 4.40
N ASP A 141 7.44 28.42 5.54
CA ASP A 141 8.84 28.01 5.58
C ASP A 141 9.02 26.54 5.17
N GLU A 142 8.21 25.63 5.71
CA GLU A 142 8.33 24.20 5.45
C GLU A 142 7.99 23.83 4.00
N LEU A 143 7.06 24.57 3.37
CA LEU A 143 6.61 24.32 1.99
C LEU A 143 7.23 25.27 0.97
N LYS A 144 8.22 26.09 1.36
CA LYS A 144 8.75 27.18 0.52
C LYS A 144 9.18 26.75 -0.88
N ASP A 145 9.69 25.53 -1.04
CA ASP A 145 10.21 25.02 -2.30
C ASP A 145 9.12 24.74 -3.34
N ILE A 146 7.87 24.62 -2.91
CA ILE A 146 6.70 24.39 -3.78
C ILE A 146 5.74 25.59 -3.84
N VAL A 147 5.98 26.65 -3.07
CA VAL A 147 5.17 27.88 -3.14
C VAL A 147 5.44 28.58 -4.47
N GLY A 148 4.37 28.91 -5.19
CA GLY A 148 4.41 29.55 -6.51
C GLY A 148 4.74 28.61 -7.67
N SER A 149 4.93 27.31 -7.42
CA SER A 149 5.27 26.35 -8.47
C SER A 149 4.01 25.86 -9.20
N ASP A 150 4.06 25.83 -10.55
CA ASP A 150 3.07 25.19 -11.41
C ASP A 150 3.68 23.99 -12.19
N VAL A 151 4.84 23.51 -11.75
CA VAL A 151 5.52 22.39 -12.40
C VAL A 151 4.70 21.12 -12.21
N LYS A 152 4.21 20.55 -13.31
CA LYS A 152 3.43 19.32 -13.30
C LYS A 152 4.30 18.10 -12.95
N PRO A 153 3.72 17.04 -12.33
CA PRO A 153 4.46 15.83 -12.01
C PRO A 153 4.99 15.10 -13.25
N LEU A 154 4.30 15.26 -14.38
CA LEU A 154 4.72 14.80 -15.69
C LEU A 154 4.52 15.92 -16.72
N PRO A 155 5.36 16.00 -17.78
CA PRO A 155 5.14 16.94 -18.88
C PRO A 155 3.80 16.73 -19.60
N GLN A 156 3.39 15.46 -19.71
CA GLN A 156 2.09 15.04 -20.23
C GLN A 156 1.57 13.87 -19.38
N PRO A 157 0.23 13.74 -19.24
CA PRO A 157 -0.33 12.59 -18.54
C PRO A 157 0.08 11.28 -19.22
N GLN A 158 0.39 10.28 -18.41
CA GLN A 158 0.77 8.96 -18.86
C GLN A 158 -0.48 8.10 -19.04
N ASP A 159 -0.76 7.69 -20.28
CA ASP A 159 -1.83 6.75 -20.57
C ASP A 159 -1.48 5.36 -20.02
N VAL A 160 -2.47 4.69 -19.45
CA VAL A 160 -2.37 3.33 -18.91
C VAL A 160 -3.44 2.45 -19.56
N VAL A 161 -3.02 1.26 -19.97
CA VAL A 161 -3.91 0.22 -20.50
C VAL A 161 -3.80 -1.03 -19.65
N LEU A 162 -4.94 -1.56 -19.20
CA LEU A 162 -4.97 -2.81 -18.45
C LEU A 162 -5.24 -3.96 -19.41
N TYR A 163 -4.22 -4.77 -19.68
CA TYR A 163 -4.37 -6.01 -20.43
C TYR A 163 -4.85 -7.12 -19.47
N GLY A 164 -6.13 -7.49 -19.58
CA GLY A 164 -6.81 -8.35 -18.63
C GLY A 164 -7.58 -7.55 -17.56
N PHE A 165 -8.88 -7.83 -17.44
CA PHE A 165 -9.79 -7.16 -16.49
C PHE A 165 -10.31 -8.12 -15.41
N GLY A 166 -9.39 -8.95 -14.90
CA GLY A 166 -9.61 -9.92 -13.84
C GLY A 166 -9.66 -9.27 -12.44
N ARG A 167 -9.31 -10.04 -11.41
CA ARG A 167 -9.36 -9.59 -10.02
C ARG A 167 -8.43 -8.40 -9.77
N ILE A 168 -7.13 -8.52 -10.08
CA ILE A 168 -6.15 -7.44 -9.92
C ILE A 168 -6.43 -6.29 -10.89
N GLY A 169 -6.70 -6.57 -12.17
CA GLY A 169 -7.01 -5.52 -13.15
C GLY A 169 -8.18 -4.62 -12.72
N ARG A 170 -9.26 -5.16 -12.14
CA ARG A 170 -10.36 -4.34 -11.62
C ARG A 170 -9.95 -3.49 -10.42
N LEU A 171 -9.12 -4.01 -9.51
CA LEU A 171 -8.65 -3.24 -8.35
C LEU A 171 -7.67 -2.14 -8.77
N VAL A 172 -6.73 -2.43 -9.68
CA VAL A 172 -5.86 -1.42 -10.28
C VAL A 172 -6.69 -0.34 -10.98
N ALA A 173 -7.73 -0.70 -11.73
CA ALA A 173 -8.65 0.27 -12.31
C ALA A 173 -9.34 1.14 -11.25
N ARG A 174 -9.86 0.56 -10.17
CA ARG A 174 -10.45 1.32 -9.06
C ARG A 174 -9.45 2.33 -8.47
N ILE A 175 -8.20 1.91 -8.27
CA ILE A 175 -7.14 2.77 -7.71
C ILE A 175 -6.75 3.88 -8.69
N LEU A 176 -6.54 3.58 -9.97
CA LEU A 176 -6.19 4.56 -11.00
C LEU A 176 -7.29 5.63 -11.15
N ILE A 177 -8.56 5.21 -11.10
CA ILE A 177 -9.69 6.13 -11.22
C ILE A 177 -9.83 7.01 -9.95
N ASP A 178 -9.62 6.47 -8.75
CA ASP A 178 -9.63 7.24 -7.50
C ASP A 178 -8.45 8.24 -7.47
N LYS A 179 -7.29 7.84 -8.00
CA LYS A 179 -6.07 8.64 -8.09
C LYS A 179 -5.99 9.59 -9.30
N ALA A 180 -7.03 9.68 -10.12
CA ALA A 180 -6.98 10.48 -11.34
C ALA A 180 -6.71 11.98 -11.07
N GLY A 181 -7.07 12.49 -9.88
CA GLY A 181 -6.74 13.86 -9.44
C GLY A 181 -7.16 14.94 -10.43
N GLY A 182 -6.25 15.88 -10.70
CA GLY A 182 -6.40 16.89 -11.76
C GLY A 182 -6.24 16.34 -13.18
N GLY A 183 -5.96 15.05 -13.35
CA GLY A 183 -5.80 14.39 -14.65
C GLY A 183 -4.38 14.50 -15.25
N ASP A 184 -3.41 14.97 -14.48
CA ASP A 184 -2.04 15.27 -14.95
C ASP A 184 -1.04 14.10 -14.79
N VAL A 185 -1.46 12.97 -14.20
CA VAL A 185 -0.57 11.87 -13.80
C VAL A 185 -0.87 10.63 -14.63
N LEU A 186 -1.35 9.53 -14.01
CA LEU A 186 -1.72 8.31 -14.71
C LEU A 186 -3.20 8.37 -15.14
N ARG A 187 -3.49 8.00 -16.39
CA ARG A 187 -4.87 7.97 -16.92
C ARG A 187 -5.19 6.59 -17.47
N LEU A 188 -6.17 5.91 -16.87
CA LEU A 188 -6.71 4.68 -17.45
C LEU A 188 -7.46 5.01 -18.74
N ARG A 189 -6.95 4.57 -19.89
CA ARG A 189 -7.53 4.85 -21.21
C ARG A 189 -8.21 3.67 -21.85
N ALA A 190 -7.72 2.47 -21.59
CA ALA A 190 -8.33 1.26 -22.12
C ALA A 190 -8.16 0.06 -21.20
N ILE A 191 -9.06 -0.91 -21.39
CA ILE A 191 -8.93 -2.28 -20.90
C ILE A 191 -8.99 -3.23 -22.10
N VAL A 192 -8.12 -4.23 -22.11
CA VAL A 192 -8.11 -5.26 -23.14
C VAL A 192 -8.62 -6.57 -22.55
N ILE A 193 -9.61 -7.18 -23.20
CA ILE A 193 -10.21 -8.44 -22.77
C ILE A 193 -10.54 -9.34 -23.95
N ARG A 194 -10.72 -10.63 -23.69
CA ARG A 194 -11.31 -11.54 -24.69
C ARG A 194 -12.82 -11.30 -24.76
N LYS A 195 -13.37 -11.34 -25.98
CA LYS A 195 -14.80 -11.16 -26.21
C LYS A 195 -15.58 -12.29 -25.54
N GLY A 196 -16.51 -11.93 -24.66
CA GLY A 196 -17.43 -12.89 -24.07
C GLY A 196 -18.38 -13.48 -25.11
N LYS A 197 -18.90 -14.69 -24.83
CA LYS A 197 -19.89 -15.37 -25.69
C LYS A 197 -21.33 -14.89 -25.46
N ILE A 198 -21.55 -13.93 -24.58
CA ILE A 198 -22.88 -13.53 -24.11
C ILE A 198 -23.19 -12.09 -24.56
N ALA A 199 -24.45 -11.82 -24.86
CA ALA A 199 -24.95 -10.46 -25.04
C ALA A 199 -24.70 -9.59 -23.79
N ASN A 200 -24.57 -8.28 -23.99
CA ASN A 200 -24.33 -7.27 -22.95
C ASN A 200 -23.04 -7.52 -22.12
N ASP A 201 -21.95 -7.95 -22.77
CA ASP A 201 -20.66 -8.17 -22.09
C ASP A 201 -20.21 -6.91 -21.34
N LEU A 202 -20.30 -5.74 -21.97
CA LEU A 202 -19.85 -4.48 -21.41
C LEU A 202 -20.57 -4.11 -20.10
N GLU A 203 -21.89 -4.24 -20.06
CA GLU A 203 -22.69 -4.01 -18.84
C GLU A 203 -22.34 -5.01 -17.74
N LYS A 204 -22.02 -6.27 -18.09
CA LYS A 204 -21.53 -7.26 -17.10
C LYS A 204 -20.15 -6.92 -16.56
N ARG A 205 -19.23 -6.43 -17.41
CA ARG A 205 -17.91 -5.92 -16.95
C ARG A 205 -18.09 -4.75 -16.00
N ALA A 206 -18.97 -3.81 -16.34
CA ALA A 206 -19.32 -2.69 -15.49
C ALA A 206 -19.91 -3.18 -14.14
N ALA A 207 -20.82 -4.15 -14.15
CA ALA A 207 -21.41 -4.71 -12.94
C ALA A 207 -20.38 -5.35 -12.00
N LEU A 208 -19.40 -6.09 -12.53
CA LEU A 208 -18.28 -6.66 -11.76
C LEU A 208 -17.32 -5.59 -11.22
N LEU A 209 -17.21 -4.44 -11.89
CA LEU A 209 -16.50 -3.29 -11.33
C LEU A 209 -17.33 -2.60 -10.24
N ARG A 210 -18.66 -2.49 -10.41
CA ARG A 210 -19.58 -1.87 -9.43
C ARG A 210 -19.66 -2.65 -8.13
N ARG A 211 -19.66 -3.99 -8.18
CA ARG A 211 -19.91 -4.87 -7.02
C ARG A 211 -18.79 -5.89 -6.86
N ASP A 212 -18.13 -5.85 -5.70
CA ASP A 212 -17.10 -6.80 -5.32
C ASP A 212 -17.43 -7.40 -3.95
N SER A 213 -17.36 -8.74 -3.81
CA SER A 213 -17.73 -9.43 -2.57
C SER A 213 -16.74 -9.23 -1.43
N VAL A 214 -15.49 -8.89 -1.73
CA VAL A 214 -14.45 -8.64 -0.71
C VAL A 214 -14.28 -7.15 -0.49
N HIS A 215 -14.12 -6.38 -1.57
CA HIS A 215 -13.81 -4.96 -1.52
C HIS A 215 -15.06 -4.07 -1.55
N GLY A 216 -16.24 -4.67 -1.50
CA GLY A 216 -17.52 -3.97 -1.53
C GLY A 216 -17.81 -3.23 -2.83
N SER A 217 -18.81 -2.36 -2.74
CA SER A 217 -19.25 -1.52 -3.87
C SER A 217 -18.20 -0.49 -4.25
N PHE A 218 -18.04 -0.27 -5.56
CA PHE A 218 -17.23 0.82 -6.09
C PHE A 218 -17.77 2.18 -5.61
N LYS A 219 -16.87 3.03 -5.11
CA LYS A 219 -17.18 4.36 -4.59
C LYS A 219 -17.13 5.40 -5.70
N GLY A 220 -18.00 5.25 -6.69
CA GLY A 220 -18.01 6.10 -7.87
C GLY A 220 -19.14 5.77 -8.85
N THR A 221 -19.13 6.43 -10.00
CA THR A 221 -20.13 6.28 -11.04
C THR A 221 -19.55 5.57 -12.27
N ILE A 222 -20.39 4.75 -12.92
CA ILE A 222 -20.02 4.03 -14.15
C ILE A 222 -21.17 4.14 -15.13
N ARG A 223 -20.95 4.88 -16.23
CA ARG A 223 -21.84 4.93 -17.39
C ARG A 223 -21.29 4.03 -18.50
N VAL A 224 -22.17 3.25 -19.11
CA VAL A 224 -21.83 2.35 -20.22
C VAL A 224 -22.28 2.99 -21.52
N LEU A 225 -21.35 3.12 -22.48
CA LEU A 225 -21.61 3.57 -23.83
C LEU A 225 -21.38 2.38 -24.76
N GLU A 226 -22.45 1.63 -25.04
CA GLU A 226 -22.36 0.36 -25.77
C GLU A 226 -21.88 0.53 -27.22
N GLU A 227 -22.42 1.50 -27.93
CA GLU A 227 -22.07 1.78 -29.34
C GLU A 227 -20.57 2.13 -29.51
N GLU A 228 -19.99 2.76 -28.50
CA GLU A 228 -18.58 3.18 -28.50
C GLU A 228 -17.64 2.18 -27.84
N ASN A 229 -18.15 1.04 -27.35
CA ASN A 229 -17.43 0.09 -26.50
C ASN A 229 -16.66 0.78 -25.36
N THR A 230 -17.31 1.70 -24.64
CA THR A 230 -16.64 2.57 -23.66
C THR A 230 -17.31 2.50 -22.29
N LEU A 231 -16.50 2.42 -21.24
CA LEU A 231 -16.93 2.64 -19.85
C LEU A 231 -16.49 4.04 -19.42
N VAL A 232 -17.43 4.90 -19.03
CA VAL A 232 -17.12 6.20 -18.43
C VAL A 232 -17.16 6.06 -16.92
N ILE A 233 -15.98 6.03 -16.29
CA ILE A 233 -15.79 5.74 -14.86
C ILE A 233 -15.34 7.03 -14.15
N ASN A 234 -16.18 7.57 -13.26
CA ASN A 234 -15.96 8.89 -12.64
C ASN A 234 -15.61 9.99 -13.66
N GLY A 235 -16.25 9.97 -14.84
CA GLY A 235 -15.97 10.91 -15.93
C GLY A 235 -14.80 10.53 -16.85
N ASN A 236 -14.00 9.51 -16.53
CA ASN A 236 -12.90 9.04 -17.37
C ASN A 236 -13.40 8.06 -18.43
N PRO A 237 -13.29 8.35 -19.73
CA PRO A 237 -13.64 7.41 -20.79
C PRO A 237 -12.57 6.33 -20.93
N VAL A 238 -12.96 5.07 -20.73
CA VAL A 238 -12.12 3.88 -20.82
C VAL A 238 -12.61 2.99 -21.96
N LYS A 239 -11.83 2.86 -23.02
CA LYS A 239 -12.13 1.98 -24.16
C LYS A 239 -12.02 0.51 -23.75
N VAL A 240 -12.97 -0.30 -24.20
CA VAL A 240 -12.92 -1.76 -24.06
C VAL A 240 -12.52 -2.35 -25.41
N ILE A 241 -11.29 -2.83 -25.45
CA ILE A 241 -10.68 -3.41 -26.65
C ILE A 241 -10.79 -4.93 -26.54
N TYR A 242 -11.29 -5.56 -27.60
CA TYR A 242 -11.41 -7.01 -27.67
C TYR A 242 -10.27 -7.59 -28.52
N ALA A 243 -9.41 -8.40 -27.91
CA ALA A 243 -8.31 -9.07 -28.59
C ALA A 243 -8.01 -10.42 -27.94
N ASN A 244 -7.53 -11.38 -28.73
CA ASN A 244 -7.12 -12.70 -28.22
C ASN A 244 -5.64 -12.72 -27.83
N SER A 245 -4.82 -11.97 -28.55
CA SER A 245 -3.39 -11.81 -28.32
C SER A 245 -2.95 -10.36 -28.52
N PRO A 246 -1.79 -9.97 -27.97
CA PRO A 246 -1.30 -8.58 -28.06
C PRO A 246 -1.01 -8.14 -29.50
N GLU A 247 -0.60 -9.05 -30.37
CA GLU A 247 -0.19 -8.75 -31.75
C GLU A 247 -1.34 -8.22 -32.62
N GLU A 248 -2.58 -8.50 -32.25
CA GLU A 248 -3.81 -8.05 -32.93
C GLU A 248 -4.11 -6.56 -32.69
N ILE A 249 -3.37 -5.89 -31.81
CA ILE A 249 -3.73 -4.56 -31.31
C ILE A 249 -2.83 -3.47 -31.90
N ASP A 250 -3.46 -2.39 -32.33
CA ASP A 250 -2.85 -1.08 -32.54
C ASP A 250 -3.56 -0.07 -31.62
N TYR A 251 -2.85 0.50 -30.65
CA TYR A 251 -3.45 1.43 -29.69
C TYR A 251 -3.69 2.82 -30.29
N THR A 252 -2.99 3.16 -31.38
CA THR A 252 -3.08 4.48 -32.02
C THR A 252 -4.45 4.69 -32.67
N GLU A 253 -5.12 3.61 -33.10
CA GLU A 253 -6.52 3.62 -33.58
C GLU A 253 -7.50 4.15 -32.53
N TYR A 254 -7.15 4.06 -31.24
CA TYR A 254 -7.95 4.53 -30.11
C TYR A 254 -7.44 5.87 -29.54
N GLY A 255 -6.51 6.53 -30.23
CA GLY A 255 -5.91 7.80 -29.79
C GLY A 255 -5.00 7.63 -28.57
N ILE A 256 -4.36 6.47 -28.43
CA ILE A 256 -3.41 6.14 -27.37
C ILE A 256 -2.03 5.96 -28.02
N ASN A 257 -1.08 6.83 -27.72
CA ASN A 257 0.19 6.92 -28.45
C ASN A 257 1.43 6.62 -27.63
N ASN A 258 1.31 6.55 -26.30
CA ASN A 258 2.41 6.31 -25.39
C ASN A 258 1.87 5.67 -24.11
N ALA A 259 1.34 4.45 -24.17
CA ALA A 259 0.74 3.79 -23.02
C ALA A 259 1.72 2.88 -22.27
N LEU A 260 1.59 2.88 -20.94
CA LEU A 260 2.07 1.79 -20.09
C LEU A 260 1.04 0.67 -20.10
N ILE A 261 1.44 -0.51 -20.56
CA ILE A 261 0.61 -1.70 -20.56
C ILE A 261 0.80 -2.45 -19.25
N VAL A 262 -0.30 -2.69 -18.53
CA VAL A 262 -0.30 -3.52 -17.32
C VAL A 262 -0.83 -4.90 -17.70
N ASP A 263 0.04 -5.91 -17.78
CA ASP A 263 -0.39 -7.29 -17.98
C ASP A 263 -0.87 -7.88 -16.65
N ASN A 264 -2.19 -8.01 -16.55
CA ASN A 264 -2.92 -8.61 -15.43
C ASN A 264 -3.33 -10.06 -15.70
N THR A 265 -2.98 -10.62 -16.86
CA THR A 265 -3.32 -11.99 -17.24
C THR A 265 -2.33 -13.00 -16.67
N GLY A 266 -1.05 -12.61 -16.57
CA GLY A 266 0.04 -13.46 -16.08
C GLY A 266 0.34 -14.67 -16.95
N VAL A 267 -0.12 -14.64 -18.22
CA VAL A 267 0.13 -15.70 -19.21
C VAL A 267 1.58 -15.70 -19.65
N TRP A 268 2.15 -14.51 -19.88
CA TRP A 268 3.54 -14.32 -20.26
C TRP A 268 4.39 -13.93 -19.07
N LYS A 269 5.64 -14.40 -19.03
CA LYS A 269 6.55 -14.22 -17.88
C LYS A 269 7.99 -13.95 -18.27
N ASP A 270 8.31 -13.98 -19.55
CA ASP A 270 9.64 -13.74 -20.12
C ASP A 270 9.63 -12.50 -21.02
N ASN A 271 10.82 -11.99 -21.36
CA ASN A 271 10.92 -10.80 -22.20
C ASN A 271 10.28 -10.99 -23.58
N ALA A 272 10.39 -12.19 -24.17
CA ALA A 272 9.84 -12.46 -25.49
C ALA A 272 8.30 -12.37 -25.51
N GLY A 273 7.63 -13.01 -24.56
CA GLY A 273 6.17 -12.98 -24.46
C GLY A 273 5.64 -11.60 -24.08
N LEU A 274 6.28 -10.93 -23.11
CA LEU A 274 5.85 -9.59 -22.68
C LEU A 274 6.18 -8.51 -23.71
N GLY A 275 7.26 -8.67 -24.48
CA GLY A 275 7.60 -7.78 -25.59
C GLY A 275 6.54 -7.74 -26.69
N GLY A 276 5.70 -8.78 -26.81
CA GLY A 276 4.54 -8.78 -27.70
C GLY A 276 3.54 -7.65 -27.40
N HIS A 277 3.51 -7.12 -26.18
CA HIS A 277 2.66 -5.98 -25.82
C HIS A 277 3.18 -4.63 -26.33
N LEU A 278 4.45 -4.52 -26.75
CA LEU A 278 5.04 -3.32 -27.32
C LEU A 278 4.55 -3.11 -28.76
N ARG A 279 3.26 -2.81 -28.87
CA ARG A 279 2.53 -2.52 -30.12
C ARG A 279 2.50 -1.01 -30.39
N PRO A 280 2.13 -0.57 -31.61
CA PRO A 280 1.96 0.86 -31.88
C PRO A 280 1.09 1.53 -30.81
N GLY A 281 1.60 2.60 -30.22
CA GLY A 281 0.98 3.34 -29.13
C GLY A 281 1.27 2.83 -27.70
N ALA A 282 1.93 1.68 -27.53
CA ALA A 282 2.47 1.21 -26.26
C ALA A 282 3.97 1.55 -26.15
N SER A 283 4.42 1.93 -24.96
CA SER A 283 5.83 2.28 -24.72
C SER A 283 6.53 1.40 -23.71
N LYS A 284 5.82 0.91 -22.69
CA LYS A 284 6.40 0.02 -21.67
C LYS A 284 5.38 -0.97 -21.14
N VAL A 285 5.85 -2.03 -20.49
CA VAL A 285 5.05 -3.15 -19.98
C VAL A 285 5.36 -3.41 -18.51
N LEU A 286 4.33 -3.51 -17.68
CA LEU A 286 4.42 -3.95 -16.29
C LEU A 286 3.61 -5.24 -16.10
N LEU A 287 4.26 -6.30 -15.65
CA LEU A 287 3.62 -7.56 -15.29
C LEU A 287 3.18 -7.56 -13.81
N THR A 288 1.93 -7.94 -13.52
CA THR A 288 1.40 -8.08 -12.13
C THR A 288 1.57 -9.50 -11.57
N ALA A 289 2.71 -10.12 -11.82
CA ALA A 289 3.09 -11.44 -11.35
C ALA A 289 4.62 -11.60 -11.39
N PRO A 290 5.21 -12.55 -10.66
CA PRO A 290 6.65 -12.82 -10.76
C PRO A 290 7.06 -13.17 -12.20
N ALA A 291 8.04 -12.44 -12.71
CA ALA A 291 8.66 -12.71 -14.00
C ALA A 291 9.86 -13.66 -13.86
N GLY A 292 10.32 -14.17 -15.01
CA GLY A 292 11.55 -14.94 -15.17
C GLY A 292 12.81 -14.18 -14.77
N ASP A 293 13.96 -14.84 -14.87
CA ASP A 293 15.24 -14.29 -14.37
C ASP A 293 15.69 -13.02 -15.11
N ASP A 294 15.34 -12.91 -16.38
CA ASP A 294 15.67 -11.84 -17.33
C ASP A 294 14.86 -10.54 -17.14
N ILE A 295 13.82 -10.56 -16.29
CA ILE A 295 13.01 -9.38 -15.98
C ILE A 295 13.13 -9.07 -14.49
N PRO A 296 13.39 -7.80 -14.12
CA PRO A 296 13.44 -7.38 -12.73
C PRO A 296 12.08 -7.58 -12.04
N ASN A 297 12.11 -8.20 -10.87
CA ASN A 297 10.96 -8.24 -9.96
C ASN A 297 11.13 -7.08 -8.98
N ILE A 298 10.37 -6.02 -9.17
CA ILE A 298 10.46 -4.79 -8.37
C ILE A 298 9.57 -4.89 -7.14
N VAL A 299 10.15 -4.61 -5.98
CA VAL A 299 9.47 -4.26 -4.74
C VAL A 299 9.75 -2.79 -4.46
N PHE A 300 8.70 -1.97 -4.52
CA PHE A 300 8.82 -0.53 -4.37
C PHE A 300 9.37 -0.13 -3.00
N GLY A 301 10.31 0.82 -2.97
CA GLY A 301 11.01 1.27 -1.76
C GLY A 301 12.21 0.41 -1.36
N VAL A 302 12.50 -0.68 -2.10
CA VAL A 302 13.63 -1.57 -1.82
C VAL A 302 14.58 -1.68 -3.01
N ASN A 303 14.07 -2.06 -4.20
CA ASN A 303 14.88 -2.13 -5.43
C ASN A 303 14.24 -1.39 -6.62
N ASP A 304 13.34 -0.44 -6.37
CA ASP A 304 12.74 0.40 -7.43
C ASP A 304 13.75 1.34 -8.10
N GLY A 305 14.96 1.48 -7.55
CA GLY A 305 16.09 2.10 -8.25
C GLY A 305 16.49 1.36 -9.54
N GLU A 306 16.09 0.10 -9.71
CA GLU A 306 16.29 -0.60 -10.99
C GLU A 306 15.30 -0.16 -12.09
N ILE A 307 14.28 0.63 -11.78
CA ILE A 307 13.40 1.20 -12.80
C ILE A 307 14.17 2.33 -13.50
N THR A 308 14.82 2.01 -14.62
CA THR A 308 15.58 2.98 -15.44
C THR A 308 14.77 3.47 -16.64
N PRO A 309 15.12 4.63 -17.22
CA PRO A 309 14.44 5.17 -18.40
C PRO A 309 14.41 4.23 -19.61
N GLU A 310 15.51 3.48 -19.83
CA GLU A 310 15.73 2.59 -20.98
C GLU A 310 14.97 1.27 -20.85
N ARG A 311 14.52 0.95 -19.64
CA ARG A 311 13.85 -0.31 -19.38
C ARG A 311 12.41 -0.26 -19.90
N GLU A 312 12.06 -1.21 -20.76
CA GLU A 312 10.72 -1.31 -21.34
C GLU A 312 9.81 -2.28 -20.58
N ILE A 313 10.38 -3.27 -19.88
CA ILE A 313 9.60 -4.33 -19.22
C ILE A 313 10.04 -4.49 -17.77
N ILE A 314 9.08 -4.47 -16.84
CA ILE A 314 9.29 -4.76 -15.42
C ILE A 314 8.19 -5.68 -14.87
N SER A 315 8.43 -6.31 -13.73
CA SER A 315 7.42 -7.01 -12.95
C SER A 315 7.24 -6.36 -11.58
N ALA A 316 6.00 -6.27 -11.11
CA ALA A 316 5.67 -5.87 -9.73
C ALA A 316 5.76 -7.03 -8.72
N ALA A 317 6.53 -8.09 -9.02
CA ALA A 317 6.71 -9.27 -8.18
C ALA A 317 5.38 -9.94 -7.76
N SER A 318 5.36 -10.67 -6.63
CA SER A 318 4.14 -11.24 -6.05
C SER A 318 3.66 -10.46 -4.82
N CYS A 319 2.40 -10.66 -4.43
CA CYS A 319 1.84 -10.13 -3.19
C CYS A 319 2.67 -10.51 -1.96
N THR A 320 3.02 -11.78 -1.79
CA THR A 320 3.85 -12.25 -0.67
C THR A 320 5.25 -11.63 -0.70
N THR A 321 5.89 -11.52 -1.88
CA THR A 321 7.20 -10.86 -2.00
C THR A 321 7.13 -9.40 -1.57
N ASN A 322 6.13 -8.64 -2.04
CA ASN A 322 5.92 -7.25 -1.64
C ASN A 322 5.66 -7.11 -0.14
N ALA A 323 4.97 -8.06 0.49
CA ALA A 323 4.66 -8.01 1.92
C ALA A 323 5.90 -8.25 2.80
N ILE A 324 6.76 -9.21 2.46
CA ILE A 324 7.86 -9.62 3.35
C ILE A 324 9.17 -8.86 3.11
N VAL A 325 9.45 -8.47 1.87
CA VAL A 325 10.74 -7.88 1.49
C VAL A 325 11.05 -6.57 2.23
N PRO A 326 10.10 -5.61 2.39
CA PRO A 326 10.36 -4.39 3.15
C PRO A 326 10.74 -4.66 4.60
N VAL A 327 10.03 -5.57 5.28
CA VAL A 327 10.32 -5.96 6.67
C VAL A 327 11.67 -6.65 6.78
N LEU A 328 11.96 -7.60 5.88
CA LEU A 328 13.26 -8.28 5.84
C LEU A 328 14.42 -7.32 5.57
N LYS A 329 14.22 -6.29 4.74
CA LYS A 329 15.22 -5.24 4.49
C LYS A 329 15.51 -4.47 5.77
N CYS A 330 14.49 -4.02 6.50
CA CYS A 330 14.68 -3.31 7.77
C CYS A 330 15.48 -4.14 8.77
N LEU A 331 15.13 -5.41 8.94
CA LEU A 331 15.79 -6.29 9.91
C LEU A 331 17.22 -6.67 9.48
N LEU A 332 17.43 -6.89 8.18
CA LEU A 332 18.75 -7.16 7.65
C LEU A 332 19.70 -5.98 7.90
N ASP A 333 19.23 -4.76 7.69
CA ASP A 333 20.06 -3.55 7.85
C ASP A 333 20.41 -3.28 9.31
N GLU A 334 19.47 -3.50 10.23
CA GLU A 334 19.63 -3.17 11.66
C GLU A 334 20.27 -4.29 12.48
N TYR A 335 19.79 -5.53 12.31
CA TYR A 335 20.16 -6.66 13.14
C TYR A 335 21.05 -7.67 12.41
N GLY A 336 21.06 -7.64 11.08
CA GLY A 336 21.55 -8.75 10.26
C GLY A 336 20.62 -9.97 10.32
N ILE A 337 20.65 -10.81 9.29
CA ILE A 337 19.92 -12.09 9.25
C ILE A 337 20.90 -13.20 8.89
N ASN A 338 21.00 -14.20 9.77
CA ASN A 338 21.84 -15.39 9.60
C ASN A 338 21.12 -16.48 8.81
N SER A 339 19.88 -16.79 9.20
CA SER A 339 19.02 -17.77 8.55
C SER A 339 17.55 -17.50 8.88
N GLY A 340 16.62 -18.10 8.13
CA GLY A 340 15.21 -18.00 8.47
C GLY A 340 14.29 -18.88 7.64
N HIS A 341 13.06 -18.97 8.10
CA HIS A 341 11.95 -19.63 7.42
C HIS A 341 10.77 -18.67 7.27
N VAL A 342 10.24 -18.60 6.05
CA VAL A 342 9.05 -17.82 5.74
C VAL A 342 7.90 -18.77 5.46
N GLU A 343 6.90 -18.77 6.34
CA GLU A 343 5.64 -19.45 6.11
C GLU A 343 4.58 -18.41 5.74
N THR A 344 3.69 -18.69 4.78
CA THR A 344 2.55 -17.81 4.54
C THR A 344 1.23 -18.56 4.66
N VAL A 345 0.38 -18.08 5.56
CA VAL A 345 -1.03 -18.47 5.63
C VAL A 345 -1.75 -17.57 4.63
N HIS A 346 -2.08 -18.11 3.46
CA HIS A 346 -2.51 -17.32 2.33
C HIS A 346 -3.97 -17.63 1.97
N ALA A 347 -4.76 -16.58 1.77
CA ALA A 347 -6.10 -16.68 1.19
C ALA A 347 -6.09 -17.49 -0.11
N TYR A 348 -7.18 -18.19 -0.42
CA TYR A 348 -7.24 -18.88 -1.71
C TYR A 348 -7.30 -17.87 -2.87
N THR A 349 -6.92 -18.32 -4.06
CA THR A 349 -6.94 -17.49 -5.28
C THR A 349 -7.66 -18.21 -6.41
N ASN A 350 -7.88 -17.52 -7.53
CA ASN A 350 -8.54 -18.09 -8.73
C ASN A 350 -7.78 -19.28 -9.36
N ASP A 351 -6.52 -19.53 -8.97
CA ASP A 351 -5.76 -20.72 -9.39
C ASP A 351 -6.28 -22.01 -8.71
N GLN A 352 -7.00 -21.90 -7.58
CA GLN A 352 -7.56 -23.04 -6.87
C GLN A 352 -9.00 -23.33 -7.28
N ASN A 353 -9.40 -24.60 -7.16
CA ASN A 353 -10.74 -25.03 -7.51
C ASN A 353 -11.74 -24.83 -6.36
N LEU A 354 -12.97 -24.42 -6.67
CA LEU A 354 -14.05 -24.31 -5.68
C LEU A 354 -14.50 -25.69 -5.17
N ILE A 355 -14.51 -26.68 -6.06
CA ILE A 355 -14.81 -28.08 -5.79
C ILE A 355 -13.66 -28.95 -6.29
N ASP A 356 -13.54 -30.18 -5.79
CA ASP A 356 -12.47 -31.09 -6.19
C ASP A 356 -12.48 -31.29 -7.73
N ASN A 357 -11.38 -30.90 -8.38
CA ASN A 357 -11.22 -30.97 -9.84
C ASN A 357 -9.73 -31.06 -10.22
N TYR A 358 -9.45 -31.43 -11.48
CA TYR A 358 -8.10 -31.53 -12.00
C TYR A 358 -7.34 -30.21 -11.84
N HIS A 359 -6.08 -30.32 -11.41
CA HIS A 359 -5.17 -29.20 -11.29
C HIS A 359 -3.72 -29.70 -11.42
N LYS A 360 -2.83 -28.89 -12.01
CA LYS A 360 -1.41 -29.24 -12.26
C LYS A 360 -0.57 -29.46 -11.00
N GLY A 361 -1.04 -28.99 -9.85
CA GLY A 361 -0.38 -29.13 -8.56
C GLY A 361 -1.18 -30.03 -7.64
N ASP A 362 -0.52 -31.04 -7.09
CA ASP A 362 -1.10 -32.23 -6.45
C ASP A 362 -2.22 -31.95 -5.45
N ARG A 363 -2.04 -30.96 -4.56
CA ARG A 363 -3.01 -30.65 -3.50
C ARG A 363 -3.98 -29.51 -3.86
N ARG A 364 -3.68 -28.71 -4.88
CA ARG A 364 -4.44 -27.51 -5.25
C ARG A 364 -5.73 -27.79 -6.04
N GLY A 365 -5.90 -29.04 -6.48
CA GLY A 365 -7.16 -29.48 -7.10
C GLY A 365 -8.31 -29.66 -6.12
N ARG A 366 -8.01 -29.75 -4.81
CA ARG A 366 -9.01 -29.92 -3.74
C ARG A 366 -9.75 -28.60 -3.46
N SER A 367 -11.00 -28.70 -3.00
CA SER A 367 -11.88 -27.57 -2.72
C SER A 367 -11.22 -26.53 -1.81
N ALA A 368 -11.06 -25.30 -2.34
CA ALA A 368 -10.40 -24.19 -1.67
C ALA A 368 -11.14 -23.71 -0.40
N ALA A 369 -12.47 -23.77 -0.39
CA ALA A 369 -13.29 -23.27 0.71
C ALA A 369 -13.38 -24.23 1.91
N LEU A 370 -12.81 -25.43 1.81
CA LEU A 370 -12.94 -26.48 2.84
C LEU A 370 -11.60 -26.96 3.39
N ASN A 371 -10.48 -26.63 2.75
CA ASN A 371 -9.19 -27.25 3.05
C ASN A 371 -8.09 -26.23 3.38
N MET A 372 -7.18 -26.64 4.26
CA MET A 372 -5.86 -26.03 4.39
C MET A 372 -4.88 -26.79 3.49
N VAL A 373 -4.25 -26.11 2.53
CA VAL A 373 -3.46 -26.75 1.47
C VAL A 373 -2.00 -26.32 1.56
N LEU A 374 -1.13 -27.25 1.95
CA LEU A 374 0.33 -27.08 1.96
C LEU A 374 0.89 -27.03 0.53
N THR A 375 1.64 -25.98 0.21
CA THR A 375 2.27 -25.80 -1.10
C THR A 375 3.63 -25.12 -0.96
N SER A 376 4.54 -25.39 -1.89
CA SER A 376 5.80 -24.66 -1.96
C SER A 376 5.56 -23.22 -2.40
N THR A 377 6.39 -22.30 -1.92
CA THR A 377 6.36 -20.89 -2.34
C THR A 377 7.67 -20.50 -3.00
N GLY A 378 7.58 -19.63 -4.01
CA GLY A 378 8.73 -18.99 -4.62
C GLY A 378 9.28 -17.82 -3.78
N ALA A 379 8.66 -17.50 -2.65
CA ALA A 379 8.96 -16.30 -1.85
C ALA A 379 10.45 -16.20 -1.47
N ALA A 380 11.08 -17.27 -0.99
CA ALA A 380 12.51 -17.24 -0.62
C ALA A 380 13.43 -16.93 -1.82
N LYS A 381 13.17 -17.55 -2.98
CA LYS A 381 13.90 -17.25 -4.23
C LYS A 381 13.67 -15.82 -4.69
N ALA A 382 12.42 -15.34 -4.60
CA ALA A 382 12.06 -13.97 -4.96
C ALA A 382 12.73 -12.94 -4.03
N VAL A 383 12.77 -13.20 -2.71
CA VAL A 383 13.50 -12.35 -1.76
C VAL A 383 14.99 -12.30 -2.13
N ALA A 384 15.63 -13.43 -2.42
CA ALA A 384 17.03 -13.45 -2.83
C ALA A 384 17.30 -12.69 -4.15
N LYS A 385 16.31 -12.58 -5.03
CA LYS A 385 16.42 -11.77 -6.25
C LYS A 385 16.40 -10.26 -5.95
N VAL A 386 15.59 -9.84 -4.97
CA VAL A 386 15.44 -8.43 -4.58
C VAL A 386 16.52 -7.99 -3.57
N ILE A 387 16.90 -8.88 -2.65
CA ILE A 387 17.91 -8.68 -1.61
C ILE A 387 18.95 -9.79 -1.73
N PRO A 388 19.99 -9.63 -2.58
CA PRO A 388 21.00 -10.66 -2.82
C PRO A 388 21.72 -11.15 -1.56
N GLN A 389 21.85 -10.32 -0.52
CA GLN A 389 22.45 -10.67 0.77
C GLN A 389 21.70 -11.81 1.51
N LEU A 390 20.44 -12.07 1.15
CA LEU A 390 19.60 -13.13 1.72
C LEU A 390 19.62 -14.42 0.87
N LYS A 391 20.40 -14.47 -0.20
CA LYS A 391 20.55 -15.66 -1.04
C LYS A 391 21.06 -16.85 -0.21
N GLY A 392 20.30 -17.94 -0.21
CA GLY A 392 20.61 -19.16 0.53
C GLY A 392 20.34 -19.10 2.03
N LYS A 393 19.89 -17.96 2.58
CA LYS A 393 19.61 -17.81 4.02
C LYS A 393 18.17 -18.14 4.38
N LEU A 394 17.25 -18.02 3.43
CA LEU A 394 15.82 -18.19 3.65
C LEU A 394 15.30 -19.43 2.96
N THR A 395 14.39 -20.12 3.65
CA THR A 395 13.51 -21.14 3.09
C THR A 395 12.06 -20.65 3.19
N GLY A 396 11.12 -21.32 2.53
CA GLY A 396 9.73 -20.97 2.77
C GLY A 396 8.70 -21.92 2.18
N ASN A 397 7.53 -21.88 2.78
CA ASN A 397 6.33 -22.63 2.39
C ASN A 397 5.08 -21.73 2.44
N ALA A 398 3.97 -22.28 1.97
CA ALA A 398 2.68 -21.65 2.11
C ALA A 398 1.59 -22.64 2.48
N ILE A 399 0.62 -22.16 3.25
CA ILE A 399 -0.63 -22.84 3.59
C ILE A 399 -1.77 -22.03 2.98
N ARG A 400 -2.46 -22.55 1.97
CA ARG A 400 -3.68 -21.92 1.46
C ARG A 400 -4.82 -22.21 2.41
N VAL A 401 -5.57 -21.20 2.83
CA VAL A 401 -6.67 -21.35 3.80
C VAL A 401 -8.02 -20.89 3.23
N PRO A 402 -9.15 -21.34 3.81
CA PRO A 402 -10.52 -20.97 3.40
C PRO A 402 -10.95 -19.50 3.62
N THR A 403 -10.05 -18.54 3.42
CA THR A 403 -10.37 -17.10 3.43
C THR A 403 -10.30 -16.53 2.02
N PRO A 404 -11.24 -15.65 1.61
CA PRO A 404 -11.30 -15.12 0.25
C PRO A 404 -10.25 -14.03 -0.02
N ASN A 405 -9.74 -13.40 1.03
CA ASN A 405 -8.73 -12.36 0.94
C ASN A 405 -8.05 -12.18 2.30
N VAL A 406 -6.96 -11.40 2.28
CA VAL A 406 -6.02 -11.17 3.37
C VAL A 406 -5.27 -12.45 3.73
N SER A 407 -3.96 -12.29 3.74
CA SER A 407 -3.00 -13.33 4.03
C SER A 407 -2.07 -12.84 5.13
N MET A 408 -1.29 -13.77 5.68
CA MET A 408 -0.31 -13.48 6.71
C MET A 408 1.00 -14.15 6.35
N ALA A 409 2.10 -13.45 6.54
CA ALA A 409 3.44 -14.00 6.51
C ALA A 409 3.97 -14.14 7.94
N ILE A 410 4.58 -15.28 8.21
CA ILE A 410 5.24 -15.61 9.47
C ILE A 410 6.72 -15.70 9.15
N LEU A 411 7.49 -14.76 9.71
CA LEU A 411 8.94 -14.67 9.51
C LEU A 411 9.61 -15.22 10.77
N ASN A 412 10.08 -16.47 10.72
CA ASN A 412 10.90 -17.05 11.78
C ASN A 412 12.38 -16.84 11.40
N LEU A 413 13.08 -15.97 12.12
CA LEU A 413 14.39 -15.47 11.73
C LEU A 413 15.41 -15.66 12.86
N GLN A 414 16.63 -15.99 12.45
CA GLN A 414 17.82 -15.95 13.27
C GLN A 414 18.58 -14.67 12.94
N LEU A 415 18.59 -13.71 13.86
CA LEU A 415 19.24 -12.40 13.71
C LEU A 415 20.75 -12.48 13.98
N GLY A 416 21.47 -11.44 13.57
CA GLY A 416 22.92 -11.29 13.77
C GLY A 416 23.32 -10.88 15.20
N ARG A 417 22.39 -10.28 15.96
CA ARG A 417 22.57 -9.88 17.37
C ARG A 417 21.30 -10.12 18.19
N ASP A 418 21.46 -10.14 19.50
CA ASP A 418 20.35 -10.23 20.44
C ASP A 418 19.53 -8.92 20.44
N THR A 419 18.23 -9.04 20.72
CA THR A 419 17.28 -7.92 20.86
C THR A 419 16.18 -8.29 21.85
N SER A 420 15.33 -7.34 22.23
CA SER A 420 14.08 -7.61 22.94
C SER A 420 12.85 -7.38 22.05
N VAL A 421 11.67 -7.82 22.52
CA VAL A 421 10.39 -7.55 21.86
C VAL A 421 10.12 -6.05 21.78
N GLU A 422 10.43 -5.32 22.85
CA GLU A 422 10.23 -3.87 22.95
C GLU A 422 11.11 -3.11 21.97
N GLU A 423 12.41 -3.45 21.92
CA GLU A 423 13.37 -2.84 20.98
C GLU A 423 12.95 -3.06 19.52
N LEU A 424 12.62 -4.31 19.16
CA LEU A 424 12.26 -4.67 17.79
C LEU A 424 10.93 -4.03 17.37
N ASN A 425 9.93 -4.04 18.25
CA ASN A 425 8.64 -3.40 17.99
C ASN A 425 8.78 -1.89 17.82
N GLU A 426 9.54 -1.22 18.68
CA GLU A 426 9.78 0.23 18.55
C GLU A 426 10.54 0.55 17.26
N PHE A 427 11.57 -0.22 16.91
CA PHE A 427 12.27 -0.08 15.63
C PHE A 427 11.32 -0.20 14.44
N MET A 428 10.48 -1.25 14.41
CA MET A 428 9.51 -1.46 13.33
C MET A 428 8.43 -0.38 13.30
N ARG A 429 8.00 0.13 14.45
CA ARG A 429 7.08 1.28 14.56
C ARG A 429 7.69 2.52 13.92
N GLN A 430 8.96 2.84 14.23
CA GLN A 430 9.68 3.96 13.63
C GLN A 430 9.81 3.81 12.11
N LYS A 431 10.16 2.62 11.62
CA LYS A 431 10.22 2.38 10.16
C LYS A 431 8.85 2.52 9.49
N ALA A 432 7.79 2.00 10.10
CA ALA A 432 6.43 2.09 9.56
C ALA A 432 5.85 3.51 9.56
N LEU A 433 6.32 4.40 10.45
CA LEU A 433 5.74 5.74 10.60
C LEU A 433 6.61 6.83 10.00
N HIS A 434 7.94 6.76 10.11
CA HIS A 434 8.84 7.88 9.83
C HIS A 434 9.85 7.64 8.71
N SER A 435 9.99 6.41 8.20
CA SER A 435 10.94 6.12 7.13
C SER A 435 10.33 6.22 5.73
N GLU A 436 11.18 6.11 4.70
CA GLU A 436 10.79 6.00 3.29
C GLU A 436 9.87 4.78 3.02
N LEU A 437 9.89 3.78 3.91
CA LEU A 437 9.03 2.60 3.84
C LEU A 437 7.66 2.79 4.51
N GLN A 438 7.30 4.00 4.97
CA GLN A 438 5.98 4.29 5.59
C GLN A 438 4.81 3.87 4.69
N GLN A 439 4.98 4.01 3.38
CA GLN A 439 3.97 3.60 2.41
C GLN A 439 3.91 2.07 2.24
N GLN A 440 5.00 1.36 2.52
CA GLN A 440 5.14 -0.09 2.37
C GLN A 440 4.71 -0.86 3.62
N ILE A 441 5.14 -0.39 4.80
CA ILE A 441 4.97 -1.09 6.08
C ILE A 441 3.95 -0.33 6.93
N GLY A 442 2.83 -0.99 7.22
CA GLY A 442 1.90 -0.57 8.26
C GLY A 442 2.28 -1.19 9.60
N TYR A 443 1.74 -0.63 10.68
CA TYR A 443 1.94 -1.10 12.05
C TYR A 443 0.59 -1.15 12.78
N THR A 444 0.36 -2.22 13.54
CA THR A 444 -0.79 -2.39 14.42
C THR A 444 -0.36 -2.79 15.83
N ILE A 445 -1.05 -2.21 16.82
CA ILE A 445 -0.91 -2.55 18.24
C ILE A 445 -2.17 -3.20 18.81
N SER A 446 -3.15 -3.50 17.95
CA SER A 446 -4.44 -4.04 18.37
C SER A 446 -4.28 -5.46 18.90
N THR A 447 -4.81 -5.73 20.10
CA THR A 447 -4.83 -7.09 20.68
C THR A 447 -5.88 -8.00 20.03
N GLU A 448 -6.81 -7.43 19.26
CA GLU A 448 -7.96 -8.12 18.67
C GLU A 448 -7.90 -8.21 17.13
N ALA A 449 -6.76 -7.89 16.52
CA ALA A 449 -6.67 -7.83 15.06
C ALA A 449 -6.80 -9.20 14.41
N VAL A 450 -7.63 -9.30 13.37
CA VAL A 450 -7.81 -10.50 12.55
C VAL A 450 -7.81 -10.18 11.07
N SER A 451 -7.73 -11.22 10.21
CA SER A 451 -7.60 -11.07 8.75
C SER A 451 -8.58 -10.07 8.12
N THR A 452 -9.86 -10.07 8.51
CA THR A 452 -10.88 -9.19 7.91
C THR A 452 -10.64 -7.70 8.18
N ASP A 453 -9.92 -7.35 9.25
CA ASP A 453 -9.65 -5.96 9.62
C ASP A 453 -8.64 -5.29 8.67
N PHE A 454 -7.91 -6.10 7.89
CA PHE A 454 -6.92 -5.62 6.94
C PHE A 454 -7.43 -5.60 5.49
N VAL A 455 -8.69 -5.94 5.24
CA VAL A 455 -9.29 -5.82 3.91
C VAL A 455 -9.30 -4.36 3.47
N GLY A 456 -8.74 -4.08 2.29
CA GLY A 456 -8.57 -2.72 1.77
C GLY A 456 -7.36 -1.98 2.34
N SER A 457 -6.47 -2.66 3.08
CA SER A 457 -5.18 -2.08 3.49
C SER A 457 -4.35 -1.69 2.27
N ARG A 458 -3.75 -0.50 2.31
CA ARG A 458 -2.96 0.07 1.19
C ARG A 458 -1.47 -0.25 1.29
N GLN A 459 -0.98 -0.50 2.50
CA GLN A 459 0.38 -0.92 2.75
C GLN A 459 0.61 -2.33 2.17
N ALA A 460 1.85 -2.61 1.77
CA ALA A 460 2.23 -3.93 1.26
C ALA A 460 2.14 -4.98 2.37
N CYS A 461 2.45 -4.59 3.60
CA CYS A 461 2.23 -5.39 4.80
C CYS A 461 1.79 -4.51 5.98
N VAL A 462 1.18 -5.13 6.98
CA VAL A 462 0.91 -4.55 8.29
C VAL A 462 1.54 -5.46 9.34
N TYR A 463 2.59 -4.95 9.97
CA TYR A 463 3.31 -5.62 11.05
C TYR A 463 2.46 -5.65 12.32
N ASP A 464 2.35 -6.83 12.93
CA ASP A 464 1.59 -7.05 14.17
C ASP A 464 2.50 -7.09 15.39
N SER A 465 2.52 -5.99 16.15
CA SER A 465 3.42 -5.86 17.30
C SER A 465 3.02 -6.73 18.48
N GLN A 466 1.72 -7.07 18.60
CA GLN A 466 1.21 -7.87 19.71
C GLN A 466 1.53 -9.36 19.53
N ALA A 467 1.68 -9.81 18.28
CA ALA A 467 2.02 -11.19 17.96
C ALA A 467 3.54 -11.45 17.89
N THR A 468 4.37 -10.42 18.12
CA THR A 468 5.83 -10.52 17.98
C THR A 468 6.45 -11.32 19.11
N ILE A 469 7.34 -12.25 18.76
CA ILE A 469 8.06 -13.11 19.72
C ILE A 469 9.55 -12.91 19.50
N VAL A 470 10.30 -12.71 20.58
CA VAL A 470 11.77 -12.60 20.57
C VAL A 470 12.36 -13.41 21.72
N GLU A 471 13.42 -14.17 21.44
CA GLU A 471 14.23 -14.89 22.41
C GLU A 471 15.71 -14.79 22.01
N GLY A 472 16.48 -13.94 22.69
CA GLY A 472 17.86 -13.63 22.33
C GLY A 472 17.95 -13.03 20.91
N ASN A 473 18.61 -13.74 20.00
CA ASN A 473 18.71 -13.40 18.58
C ASN A 473 17.73 -14.18 17.69
N SER A 474 16.78 -14.94 18.26
CA SER A 474 15.69 -15.58 17.52
C SER A 474 14.43 -14.73 17.58
N CYS A 475 13.73 -14.54 16.47
CA CYS A 475 12.45 -13.84 16.46
C CYS A 475 11.41 -14.46 15.52
N VAL A 476 10.13 -14.31 15.88
CA VAL A 476 8.99 -14.65 15.02
C VAL A 476 8.12 -13.41 14.84
N LEU A 477 7.99 -12.98 13.59
CA LEU A 477 7.22 -11.79 13.23
C LEU A 477 6.01 -12.17 12.38
N TYR A 478 4.88 -11.52 12.66
CA TYR A 478 3.63 -11.74 11.94
C TYR A 478 3.28 -10.48 11.14
N CYS A 479 3.12 -10.67 9.83
CA CYS A 479 2.87 -9.59 8.89
C CYS A 479 1.60 -9.89 8.09
N TRP A 480 0.52 -9.16 8.38
CA TRP A 480 -0.71 -9.22 7.61
C TRP A 480 -0.53 -8.52 6.26
N TYR A 481 -1.21 -8.98 5.23
CA TYR A 481 -1.26 -8.27 3.96
C TYR A 481 -2.53 -8.58 3.19
N ASP A 482 -3.17 -7.53 2.67
CA ASP A 482 -4.21 -7.68 1.67
C ASP A 482 -3.54 -8.07 0.34
N ASN A 483 -3.58 -9.36 0.03
CA ASN A 483 -2.94 -9.93 -1.16
C ASN A 483 -3.54 -9.46 -2.48
N GLU A 484 -4.62 -8.67 -2.46
CA GLU A 484 -5.24 -8.10 -3.63
C GLU A 484 -5.11 -6.58 -3.67
N PHE A 485 -5.60 -5.86 -2.65
CA PHE A 485 -5.66 -4.41 -2.64
C PHE A 485 -4.32 -3.77 -2.28
N GLY A 486 -3.65 -4.27 -1.24
CA GLY A 486 -2.30 -3.81 -0.86
C GLY A 486 -1.29 -4.07 -1.98
N TYR A 487 -1.39 -5.24 -2.62
CA TYR A 487 -0.62 -5.56 -3.83
C TYR A 487 -0.95 -4.63 -5.01
N SER A 488 -2.23 -4.37 -5.28
CA SER A 488 -2.64 -3.46 -6.37
C SER A 488 -2.14 -2.03 -6.13
N CYS A 489 -2.04 -1.59 -4.87
CA CYS A 489 -1.39 -0.32 -4.53
C CYS A 489 0.11 -0.33 -4.89
N GLN A 490 0.82 -1.45 -4.71
CA GLN A 490 2.23 -1.57 -5.11
C GLN A 490 2.40 -1.54 -6.62
N VAL A 491 1.53 -2.23 -7.35
CA VAL A 491 1.49 -2.15 -8.83
C VAL A 491 1.39 -0.69 -9.28
N VAL A 492 0.48 0.09 -8.69
CA VAL A 492 0.31 1.51 -9.06
C VAL A 492 1.53 2.37 -8.67
N ARG A 493 2.21 2.09 -7.55
CA ARG A 493 3.45 2.80 -7.19
C ARG A 493 4.58 2.49 -8.17
N CYS A 494 4.72 1.23 -8.58
CA CYS A 494 5.65 0.86 -9.65
C CYS A 494 5.29 1.56 -10.97
N LEU A 495 4.00 1.67 -11.32
CA LEU A 495 3.56 2.42 -12.50
C LEU A 495 3.89 3.91 -12.43
N GLU A 496 3.63 4.55 -11.29
CA GLU A 496 3.98 5.97 -11.06
C GLU A 496 5.47 6.19 -11.28
N LYS A 497 6.33 5.35 -10.67
CA LYS A 497 7.78 5.41 -10.88
C LYS A 497 8.19 5.14 -12.32
N PHE A 498 7.56 4.17 -12.98
CA PHE A 498 7.91 3.76 -14.34
C PHE A 498 7.54 4.81 -15.39
N ALA A 499 6.49 5.59 -15.11
CA ALA A 499 6.11 6.79 -15.82
C ALA A 499 7.04 7.99 -15.57
N GLY A 500 7.92 7.91 -14.57
CA GLY A 500 8.78 9.01 -14.14
C GLY A 500 8.14 10.00 -13.17
N VAL A 501 7.00 9.64 -12.56
CA VAL A 501 6.34 10.48 -11.56
C VAL A 501 7.20 10.51 -10.29
N SER A 502 7.47 11.72 -9.81
CA SER A 502 8.12 11.96 -8.53
C SER A 502 7.35 13.05 -7.77
N TRP A 503 7.10 12.82 -6.48
CA TRP A 503 6.34 13.73 -5.65
C TRP A 503 7.22 14.30 -4.54
N PRO A 504 7.40 15.63 -4.46
CA PRO A 504 7.85 16.27 -3.23
C PRO A 504 6.94 15.83 -2.09
N SER A 505 7.53 15.38 -0.97
CA SER A 505 6.80 14.89 0.19
C SER A 505 7.18 15.67 1.43
N TYR A 506 6.19 16.17 2.16
CA TYR A 506 6.36 17.04 3.32
C TYR A 506 5.68 16.46 4.58
N PRO A 507 6.27 16.63 5.78
CA PRO A 507 7.64 17.13 5.98
C PRO A 507 8.65 16.18 5.32
N SER A 508 9.77 16.73 4.87
CA SER A 508 10.83 15.91 4.26
C SER A 508 11.21 14.81 5.24
N VAL A 509 11.19 13.55 4.79
CA VAL A 509 11.71 12.43 5.59
C VAL A 509 13.12 12.81 5.98
N LEU A 510 13.37 12.97 7.29
CA LEU A 510 14.73 13.22 7.78
C LEU A 510 15.55 12.03 7.31
N GLN A 511 16.49 12.26 6.39
CA GLN A 511 17.52 11.27 6.15
C GLN A 511 18.24 11.07 7.49
N PRO A 512 18.31 9.84 8.03
CA PRO A 512 19.17 9.60 9.16
C PRO A 512 20.59 10.01 8.74
N VAL A 513 21.17 10.93 9.51
CA VAL A 513 22.56 11.38 9.35
C VAL A 513 23.51 10.21 9.50
#